data_AF-A0A5N6SVM1-F1
#
_entry.id   AF-A0A5N6SVM1-F1
#
_cell.length_a   1.000
_cell.length_b   1.000
_cell.length_c   1.000
_cell.angle_alpha   90.00
_cell.angle_beta   90.00
_cell.angle_gamma   90.00
#
_symmetry.space_group_name_H-M   'P 1'
#
loop_
_entity.id
_entity.type
_entity.pdbx_description
1 polymer ?
#
loop_
_entity_poly.entity_id
_entity_poly.type
_entity_poly.pdbx_seq_one_letter_code
_entity_poly.pdbx_strand_id
1 'polypeptide(L)'
;MQKLDLLRCKTDIIIAVVPNNTAHNLAQRVNMYLILYRRINNDGAEVVFSGTKVWPIQSNGRSQDIITRLAIHTGLHREISAG
;
A
#
# COMPACT_ATOMS: atom_id res chain seq x y z
N MET A 1 -9.31 9.64 34.62
CA MET A 1 -9.88 9.23 33.32
C MET A 1 -8.91 9.68 32.23
N GLN A 2 -8.15 8.78 31.62
CA GLN A 2 -7.22 9.14 30.53
C GLN A 2 -8.03 9.58 29.32
N LYS A 3 -7.76 10.79 28.81
CA LYS A 3 -8.31 11.27 27.53
C LYS A 3 -7.73 10.39 26.42
N LEU A 4 -8.60 9.78 25.61
CA LEU A 4 -8.19 9.02 24.44
C LEU A 4 -8.03 10.00 23.27
N ASP A 5 -6.80 10.45 23.04
CA ASP A 5 -6.48 11.28 21.89
C ASP A 5 -6.21 10.37 20.67
N LEU A 6 -6.98 10.57 19.59
CA LEU A 6 -6.93 9.74 18.38
C LEU A 6 -5.86 10.24 17.41
N LEU A 7 -4.83 9.43 17.14
CA LEU A 7 -3.85 9.69 16.08
C LEU A 7 -4.49 9.53 14.69
N ARG A 8 -4.36 10.53 13.82
CA ARG A 8 -4.86 10.48 12.44
C ARG A 8 -3.70 10.37 11.44
N CYS A 9 -3.41 9.15 11.00
CA CYS A 9 -2.43 8.90 9.92
C CYS A 9 -3.15 8.84 8.57
N LYS A 10 -2.97 9.86 7.71
CA LYS A 10 -3.51 9.84 6.35
C LYS A 10 -2.47 9.25 5.40
N THR A 11 -2.83 8.15 4.76
CA THR A 11 -1.98 7.44 3.81
C THR A 11 -2.65 7.41 2.44
N ASP A 12 -1.84 7.54 1.38
CA ASP A 12 -2.29 7.32 0.01
C ASP A 12 -2.28 5.81 -0.30
N ILE A 13 -1.57 5.38 -1.34
CA ILE A 13 -1.42 3.97 -1.69
C ILE A 13 -0.48 3.28 -0.71
N ILE A 14 -0.96 2.21 -0.06
CA ILE A 14 -0.15 1.37 0.82
C ILE A 14 0.35 0.15 0.02
N ILE A 15 1.66 -0.07 0.05
CA ILE A 15 2.30 -1.26 -0.50
C ILE A 15 2.58 -2.21 0.66
N ALA A 16 1.88 -3.35 0.66
CA ALA A 16 1.85 -4.29 1.77
C ALA A 16 1.53 -5.72 1.31
N VAL A 17 1.96 -6.70 2.09
CA VAL A 17 1.47 -8.07 1.97
C VAL A 17 0.50 -8.32 3.12
N VAL A 18 -0.79 -8.28 2.82
CA VAL A 18 -1.86 -8.63 3.76
C VAL A 18 -2.67 -9.75 3.12
N PRO A 19 -2.77 -10.94 3.75
CA PRO A 19 -3.46 -12.08 3.14
C PRO A 19 -4.98 -11.90 3.08
N ASN A 20 -5.51 -10.92 3.82
CA ASN A 20 -6.91 -10.53 3.75
C ASN A 20 -7.18 -9.88 2.39
N ASN A 21 -7.84 -10.62 1.49
CA ASN A 21 -8.13 -10.29 0.10
C ASN A 21 -8.97 -9.02 -0.06
N THR A 22 -8.36 -7.88 0.23
CA THR A 22 -8.98 -6.55 0.14
C THR A 22 -8.65 -5.93 -1.21
N ALA A 23 -9.61 -5.18 -1.77
CA ALA A 23 -9.41 -4.49 -3.06
C ALA A 23 -8.28 -3.46 -3.02
N HIS A 24 -7.90 -2.99 -1.83
CA HIS A 24 -6.93 -1.91 -1.62
C HIS A 24 -5.48 -2.38 -1.59
N ASN A 25 -5.21 -3.69 -1.55
CA ASN A 25 -3.85 -4.22 -1.64
C ASN A 25 -3.39 -4.28 -3.10
N LEU A 26 -2.75 -3.21 -3.57
CA LEU A 26 -2.24 -3.13 -4.94
C LEU A 26 -1.23 -4.24 -5.26
N ALA A 27 -0.33 -4.56 -4.32
CA ALA A 27 0.69 -5.58 -4.53
C ALA A 27 0.07 -6.97 -4.76
N GLN A 28 -0.94 -7.33 -3.96
CA GLN A 28 -1.66 -8.59 -4.15
C GLN A 28 -2.44 -8.61 -5.47
N ARG A 29 -3.09 -7.51 -5.85
CA ARG A 29 -3.85 -7.41 -7.10
C ARG A 29 -2.95 -7.57 -8.32
N VAL A 30 -1.82 -6.89 -8.34
CA VAL A 30 -0.82 -7.02 -9.42
C VAL A 30 -0.26 -8.43 -9.44
N ASN A 31 0.07 -9.02 -8.29
CA ASN A 31 0.57 -10.39 -8.24
C ASN A 31 -0.43 -11.41 -8.81
N MET A 32 -1.70 -11.30 -8.42
CA MET A 32 -2.76 -12.17 -8.95
C MET A 32 -2.95 -12.02 -10.46
N TYR A 33 -2.89 -10.79 -10.97
CA TYR A 33 -2.94 -10.52 -12.41
C TYR A 33 -1.76 -11.19 -13.14
N LEU A 34 -0.53 -11.00 -12.65
CA LEU A 34 0.68 -11.57 -13.27
C LEU A 34 0.67 -13.10 -13.24
N ILE A 35 0.26 -13.72 -12.12
CA ILE A 35 0.16 -15.18 -11.99
C ILE A 35 -0.88 -15.73 -12.98
N LEU A 36 -2.05 -15.10 -13.06
CA LEU A 36 -3.10 -15.53 -13.98
C LEU A 36 -2.67 -15.34 -15.44
N TYR A 37 -2.03 -14.21 -15.76
CA TYR A 37 -1.55 -13.92 -17.11
C TYR A 37 -0.50 -14.95 -17.55
N ARG A 38 0.48 -15.27 -16.70
CA ARG A 38 1.47 -16.32 -16.96
C ARG A 38 0.80 -17.67 -17.18
N ARG A 39 -0.20 -18.03 -16.36
CA ARG A 39 -0.90 -19.31 -16.48
C ARG A 39 -1.67 -19.47 -17.79
N ILE A 40 -2.18 -18.37 -18.35
CA ILE A 40 -2.94 -18.39 -19.61
C ILE A 40 -2.01 -18.32 -20.83
N ASN A 41 -0.95 -17.50 -20.76
CA ASN A 41 -0.10 -17.18 -21.92
C ASN A 41 1.22 -17.94 -21.97
N ASN A 42 1.45 -18.87 -21.02
CA ASN A 42 2.68 -19.62 -20.80
C ASN A 42 3.84 -18.78 -20.24
N ASP A 43 4.92 -19.48 -19.91
CA ASP A 43 6.15 -18.91 -19.36
C ASP A 43 6.83 -17.99 -20.37
N GLY A 44 7.27 -16.82 -19.90
CA GLY A 44 7.93 -15.81 -20.73
C GLY A 44 7.00 -14.89 -21.52
N ALA A 45 5.68 -14.99 -21.32
CA ALA A 45 4.73 -14.09 -21.96
C ALA A 45 4.98 -12.62 -21.59
N GLU A 46 5.02 -11.74 -22.59
CA GLU A 46 5.14 -10.30 -22.40
C GLU A 46 3.82 -9.74 -21.84
N VAL A 47 3.88 -9.12 -20.67
CA VAL A 47 2.70 -8.60 -20.00
C VAL A 47 2.43 -7.18 -20.45
N VAL A 48 1.28 -6.95 -21.08
CA VAL A 48 0.82 -5.61 -21.44
C VAL A 48 0.37 -4.86 -20.18
N PHE A 49 0.84 -3.63 -20.00
CA PHE A 49 0.37 -2.76 -18.92
C PHE A 49 -1.12 -2.47 -19.08
N SER A 50 -1.93 -2.82 -18.07
CA SER A 50 -3.39 -2.68 -18.12
C SER A 50 -3.91 -1.26 -17.87
N GLY A 51 -3.03 -0.31 -17.55
CA GLY A 51 -3.41 1.07 -17.24
C GLY A 51 -3.44 1.96 -18.47
N THR A 52 -4.21 3.05 -18.41
CA THR A 52 -4.49 3.89 -19.59
C THR A 52 -3.64 5.15 -19.66
N LYS A 53 -3.50 5.91 -18.56
CA LYS A 53 -2.83 7.23 -18.55
C LYS A 53 -1.85 7.43 -17.40
N VAL A 54 -1.70 6.43 -16.53
CA VAL A 54 -0.93 6.57 -15.27
C VAL A 54 0.54 6.21 -15.41
N TRP A 55 0.94 5.59 -16.53
CA TRP A 55 2.33 5.17 -16.77
C TRP A 55 3.38 6.30 -16.63
N PRO A 56 3.17 7.51 -17.19
CA PRO A 56 4.15 8.59 -17.05
C PRO A 56 4.06 9.37 -15.73
N ILE A 57 3.09 9.05 -14.85
CA ILE A 57 2.83 9.85 -13.64
C ILE A 57 3.71 9.36 -12.47
N GLN A 58 4.20 10.29 -11.65
CA GLN A 58 4.94 9.95 -10.44
C GLN A 58 4.05 9.20 -9.43
N SER A 59 4.58 8.11 -8.87
CA SER A 59 3.90 7.31 -7.86
C SER A 59 4.22 7.82 -6.44
N ASN A 60 3.21 7.87 -5.58
CA ASN A 60 3.31 8.27 -4.16
C ASN A 60 3.08 7.10 -3.18
N GLY A 61 3.29 5.86 -3.63
CA GLY A 61 3.13 4.67 -2.80
C GLY A 61 4.04 4.68 -1.56
N ARG A 62 3.51 4.19 -0.43
CA ARG A 62 4.23 4.07 0.85
C ARG A 62 4.24 2.62 1.31
N SER A 63 5.38 2.15 1.83
CA SER A 63 5.47 0.84 2.47
C SER A 63 4.70 0.84 3.79
N GLN A 64 4.00 -0.26 4.10
CA GLN A 64 3.38 -0.47 5.40
C GLN A 64 4.37 -0.28 6.56
N ASP A 65 5.61 -0.72 6.40
CA ASP A 65 6.62 -0.62 7.45
C ASP A 65 6.93 0.83 7.83
N ILE A 66 6.95 1.73 6.85
CA ILE A 66 7.19 3.16 7.08
C ILE A 66 6.01 3.76 7.84
N ILE A 67 4.79 3.39 7.46
CA ILE A 67 3.56 3.82 8.15
C ILE A 67 3.55 3.30 9.59
N THR A 68 3.93 2.04 9.81
CA THR A 68 4.04 1.45 11.16
C THR A 68 5.06 2.18 12.01
N ARG A 69 6.25 2.48 11.47
CA ARG A 69 7.27 3.25 12.19
C ARG A 69 6.79 4.65 12.53
N LEU A 70 6.12 5.33 11.60
CA LEU A 70 5.54 6.64 11.85
C LEU A 70 4.46 6.58 12.94
N ALA A 71 3.57 5.59 12.90
CA ALA A 71 2.52 5.40 13.89
C ALA A 71 3.09 5.12 15.29
N ILE A 72 4.14 4.30 15.38
CA ILE A 72 4.83 4.03 16.64
C ILE A 72 5.50 5.31 17.16
N HIS A 73 6.27 5.99 16.30
CA HIS A 73 6.99 7.21 16.68
C HIS A 73 6.04 8.29 17.19
N THR A 74 4.98 8.59 16.44
CA THR A 74 3.97 9.59 16.82
C THR A 74 3.14 9.17 18.04
N GLY A 75 2.93 7.87 18.23
CA GLY A 75 2.29 7.32 19.43
C GLY A 75 3.12 7.51 20.70
N LEU A 76 4.46 7.48 20.58
CA LEU A 76 5.41 7.69 21.69
C LEU A 76 5.75 9.17 21.92
N HIS A 77 5.72 9.98 20.86
CA HIS A 77 6.09 11.40 20.87
C HIS A 77 4.87 12.29 20.59
N ARG A 78 3.93 12.28 21.54
CA ARG A 78 2.66 13.01 21.42
C ARG A 78 2.84 14.52 21.39
N GLU A 79 3.88 15.03 22.03
CA GLU A 79 4.28 16.44 22.02
C GLU A 79 4.55 17.00 20.63
N ILE A 80 4.91 16.13 19.67
CA ILE A 80 5.22 16.49 18.29
C ILE A 80 4.03 16.20 17.35
N SER A 81 3.04 15.45 17.82
CA SER A 81 1.97 14.87 17.00
C SER A 81 0.57 15.40 17.33
N ALA A 82 0.41 16.08 18.47
CA ALA A 82 -0.83 16.74 18.86
C ALA A 82 -0.94 18.11 18.18
N GLY A 83 -1.58 18.12 17.00
CA GLY A 83 -2.08 19.32 16.34
C GLY A 83 -3.60 19.35 16.33
#